data_AF-A0A255ELG7-F1
#
_entry.id   AF-A0A255ELG7-F1
#
_cell.length_a   1.000
_cell.length_b   1.000
_cell.length_c   1.000
_cell.angle_alpha   90.00
_cell.angle_beta   90.00
_cell.angle_gamma   90.00
#
_symmetry.space_group_name_H-M   'P 1'
#
loop_
_entity.id
_entity.type
_entity.pdbx_description
1 polymer ?
#
loop_
_entity_poly.entity_id
_entity_poly.type
_entity_poly.pdbx_seq_one_letter_code
_entity_poly.pdbx_strand_id
1 'polypeptide(L)'
;MARPSKYTPELRERAVRMVMESRADHPHESAAIKSVASKLGITTPESLRKWVRQAEIDGGVKPGKTTEDIAEIKRLKKENAELRRANEILEAASADNALMECVIGLYKTECIRTTVFQPGPYRTLAEVEYATAGWVDGYNNRRLHSSLEIMPPVEYEQAHYASLNREPQTV
;
A
#
# COMPACT_ATOMS: atom_id res chain seq x y z
N MET A 1 -17.98 10.80 4.19
CA MET A 1 -18.71 9.86 5.07
C MET A 1 -19.88 9.28 4.28
N ALA A 2 -20.07 7.96 4.29
CA ALA A 2 -21.21 7.34 3.60
C ALA A 2 -22.52 7.78 4.27
N ARG A 3 -23.56 8.07 3.47
CA ARG A 3 -24.88 8.47 3.97
C ARG A 3 -25.42 7.37 4.90
N PRO A 4 -25.94 7.71 6.10
CA PRO A 4 -26.57 6.73 6.98
C PRO A 4 -27.66 5.96 6.23
N SER A 5 -27.68 4.64 6.39
CA SER A 5 -28.70 3.82 5.74
C SER A 5 -30.08 4.22 6.24
N LYS A 6 -31.06 4.28 5.33
CA LYS A 6 -32.47 4.58 5.65
C LYS A 6 -33.08 3.58 6.66
N TYR A 7 -32.53 2.38 6.76
CA TYR A 7 -33.05 1.30 7.61
C TYR A 7 -32.00 0.91 8.65
N THR A 8 -32.36 1.02 9.94
CA THR A 8 -31.48 0.67 11.06
C THR A 8 -31.29 -0.85 11.16
N PRO A 9 -30.20 -1.32 11.82
CA PRO A 9 -29.96 -2.75 12.02
C PRO A 9 -31.12 -3.46 12.74
N GLU A 10 -31.69 -2.83 13.76
CA GLU A 10 -32.77 -3.39 14.57
C GLU A 10 -34.05 -3.58 13.73
N LEU A 11 -34.33 -2.64 12.83
CA LEU A 11 -35.46 -2.77 11.89
C LEU A 11 -35.24 -3.94 10.92
N ARG A 12 -34.00 -4.15 10.44
CA ARG A 12 -33.67 -5.25 9.53
C ARG A 12 -33.83 -6.60 10.22
N GLU A 13 -33.27 -6.74 11.42
CA GLU A 13 -33.38 -7.97 12.22
C GLU A 13 -34.85 -8.29 12.54
N ARG A 14 -35.62 -7.29 12.97
CA ARG A 14 -37.05 -7.44 13.24
C ARG A 14 -37.82 -7.84 11.97
N ALA A 15 -37.53 -7.21 10.84
CA ALA A 15 -38.20 -7.53 9.58
C ALA A 15 -37.89 -8.95 9.10
N VAL A 16 -36.61 -9.38 9.17
CA VAL A 16 -36.20 -10.75 8.84
C VAL A 16 -36.91 -11.75 9.74
N ARG A 17 -36.91 -11.52 11.06
CA ARG A 17 -37.59 -12.40 12.02
C ARG A 17 -39.09 -12.53 11.72
N MET A 18 -39.75 -11.40 11.50
CA MET A 18 -41.18 -11.36 11.16
C MET A 18 -41.49 -12.09 9.84
N VAL A 19 -40.59 -12.00 8.84
CA VAL A 19 -40.73 -12.82 7.63
C VAL A 19 -40.60 -14.30 7.96
N MET A 20 -39.57 -14.71 8.71
CA MET A 20 -39.36 -16.12 9.06
C MET A 20 -40.57 -16.73 9.80
N GLU A 21 -41.14 -16.00 10.75
CA GLU A 21 -42.32 -16.41 11.53
C GLU A 21 -43.58 -16.49 10.66
N SER A 22 -43.79 -15.51 9.77
CA SER A 22 -44.99 -15.46 8.91
C SER A 22 -44.93 -16.38 7.68
N ARG A 23 -43.82 -17.11 7.45
CA ARG A 23 -43.69 -18.01 6.29
C ARG A 23 -44.78 -19.08 6.23
N ALA A 24 -45.23 -19.60 7.37
CA ALA A 24 -46.24 -20.65 7.44
C ALA A 24 -47.66 -20.15 7.12
N ASP A 25 -47.93 -18.86 7.33
CA ASP A 25 -49.25 -18.24 7.14
C ASP A 25 -49.48 -17.75 5.70
N HIS A 26 -48.51 -17.95 4.81
CA HIS A 26 -48.52 -17.39 3.46
C HIS A 26 -48.23 -18.46 2.39
N PRO A 27 -48.90 -18.39 1.21
CA PRO A 27 -48.75 -19.41 0.16
C PRO A 27 -47.33 -19.58 -0.39
N HIS A 28 -46.52 -18.51 -0.35
CA HIS A 28 -45.13 -18.53 -0.78
C HIS A 28 -44.34 -17.40 -0.11
N GLU A 29 -43.02 -17.58 0.04
CA GLU A 29 -42.12 -16.64 0.73
C GLU A 29 -42.23 -15.19 0.23
N SER A 30 -42.42 -15.00 -1.08
CA SER A 30 -42.58 -13.67 -1.68
C SER A 30 -43.85 -12.93 -1.22
N ALA A 31 -44.88 -13.64 -0.76
CA ALA A 31 -46.10 -13.04 -0.21
C ALA A 31 -45.87 -12.58 1.24
N ALA A 32 -45.20 -13.40 2.05
CA ALA A 32 -44.76 -13.04 3.39
C ALA A 32 -43.87 -11.79 3.36
N ILE A 33 -42.88 -11.74 2.46
CA ILE A 33 -41.98 -10.59 2.29
C ILE A 33 -42.75 -9.32 1.90
N LYS A 34 -43.70 -9.39 0.96
CA LYS A 34 -44.50 -8.22 0.55
C LYS A 34 -45.40 -7.71 1.70
N SER A 35 -46.03 -8.64 2.42
CA SER A 35 -46.88 -8.33 3.57
C SER A 35 -46.08 -7.62 4.67
N VAL A 36 -44.95 -8.19 5.08
CA VAL A 36 -44.08 -7.62 6.12
C VAL A 36 -43.44 -6.30 5.68
N ALA A 37 -43.01 -6.18 4.41
CA ALA A 37 -42.45 -4.93 3.88
C ALA A 37 -43.48 -3.78 3.95
N SER A 38 -44.73 -4.05 3.59
CA SER A 38 -45.83 -3.07 3.71
C SER A 38 -46.08 -2.69 5.17
N LYS A 39 -46.15 -3.69 6.07
CA LYS A 39 -46.40 -3.49 7.51
C LYS A 39 -45.30 -2.68 8.22
N LEU A 40 -44.05 -2.79 7.78
CA LEU A 40 -42.90 -2.11 8.36
C LEU A 40 -42.46 -0.86 7.58
N GLY A 41 -43.19 -0.46 6.54
CA GLY A 41 -42.86 0.72 5.73
C GLY A 41 -41.56 0.60 4.91
N ILE A 42 -41.12 -0.62 4.61
CA ILE A 42 -39.93 -0.86 3.77
C ILE A 42 -40.33 -0.62 2.31
N THR A 43 -39.77 0.44 1.71
CA THR A 43 -40.15 0.94 0.38
C THR A 43 -39.98 -0.11 -0.73
N THR A 44 -38.99 -1.00 -0.58
CA THR A 44 -38.63 -2.00 -1.58
C THR A 44 -38.68 -3.40 -0.97
N PRO A 45 -39.67 -4.24 -1.30
CA PRO A 45 -39.72 -5.64 -0.86
C PRO A 45 -38.45 -6.43 -1.22
N GLU A 46 -37.77 -6.04 -2.30
CA GLU A 46 -36.49 -6.61 -2.70
C GLU A 46 -35.37 -6.39 -1.68
N SER A 47 -35.40 -5.28 -0.93
CA SER A 47 -34.43 -5.06 0.17
C SER A 47 -34.63 -6.07 1.29
N LEU A 48 -35.88 -6.34 1.66
CA LEU A 48 -36.21 -7.34 2.67
C LEU A 48 -35.87 -8.76 2.19
N ARG A 49 -36.13 -9.08 0.92
CA ARG A 49 -35.71 -10.34 0.30
C ARG A 49 -34.19 -10.57 0.40
N LYS A 50 -33.39 -9.53 0.15
CA LYS A 50 -31.93 -9.59 0.28
C LYS A 50 -31.48 -9.83 1.72
N TRP A 51 -32.10 -9.18 2.70
CA TRP A 51 -31.77 -9.39 4.11
C TRP A 51 -32.14 -10.81 4.57
N VAL A 52 -33.30 -11.31 4.16
CA VAL A 52 -33.74 -12.68 4.45
C VAL A 52 -32.77 -13.70 3.84
N ARG A 53 -32.38 -13.51 2.57
CA ARG A 53 -31.38 -14.37 1.93
C ARG A 53 -30.03 -14.33 2.64
N GLN A 54 -29.57 -13.16 3.08
CA GLN A 54 -28.32 -13.05 3.83
C GLN A 54 -28.43 -13.75 5.20
N ALA A 55 -29.55 -13.62 5.90
CA ALA A 55 -29.77 -14.32 7.17
C ALA A 55 -29.82 -15.84 7.00
N GLU A 56 -30.35 -16.35 5.88
CA GLU A 56 -30.28 -17.79 5.55
C GLU A 56 -28.86 -18.25 5.24
N ILE A 57 -28.02 -17.39 4.66
CA ILE A 57 -26.59 -17.68 4.44
C ILE A 57 -25.85 -17.67 5.77
N ASP A 58 -26.08 -16.66 6.60
CA ASP A 58 -25.47 -16.52 7.93
C ASP A 58 -25.88 -17.68 8.86
N GLY A 59 -27.10 -18.20 8.71
CA GLY A 59 -27.60 -19.38 9.41
C GLY A 59 -27.25 -20.73 8.77
N GLY A 60 -26.48 -20.75 7.68
CA GLY A 60 -26.04 -21.99 7.00
C GLY A 60 -27.13 -22.73 6.21
N VAL A 61 -28.33 -22.17 6.07
CA VAL A 61 -29.45 -22.75 5.31
C VAL A 61 -29.19 -22.65 3.80
N LYS A 62 -28.50 -21.60 3.36
CA LYS A 62 -28.11 -21.41 1.96
C LYS A 62 -26.60 -21.25 1.83
N PRO A 63 -25.97 -21.80 0.76
CA PRO A 63 -24.56 -21.58 0.51
C PRO A 63 -24.31 -20.12 0.13
N GLY A 64 -23.23 -19.54 0.66
CA GLY A 64 -22.81 -18.17 0.41
C GLY A 64 -21.73 -17.73 1.40
N LYS A 65 -21.25 -16.49 1.24
CA LYS A 65 -20.35 -15.88 2.22
C LYS A 65 -21.20 -15.27 3.32
N THR A 66 -20.91 -15.63 4.56
CA THR A 66 -21.59 -15.04 5.71
C THR A 66 -21.24 -13.56 5.84
N THR A 67 -22.06 -12.81 6.55
CA THR A 67 -21.79 -11.41 6.89
C THR A 67 -20.45 -11.29 7.62
N GLU A 68 -20.12 -12.28 8.47
CA GLU A 68 -18.83 -12.37 9.16
C GLU A 68 -17.67 -12.60 8.20
N ASP A 69 -17.77 -13.57 7.28
CA ASP A 69 -16.74 -13.81 6.25
C ASP A 69 -16.50 -12.57 5.40
N ILE A 70 -17.56 -11.84 5.03
CA ILE A 70 -17.44 -10.62 4.23
C ILE A 70 -16.70 -9.54 5.02
N ALA A 71 -17.01 -9.38 6.31
CA ALA A 71 -16.34 -8.43 7.19
C ALA A 71 -14.85 -8.81 7.36
N GLU A 72 -14.56 -10.09 7.56
CA GLU A 72 -13.21 -10.62 7.71
C GLU A 72 -12.39 -10.45 6.44
N ILE A 73 -12.93 -10.85 5.28
CA ILE A 73 -12.28 -10.65 3.99
C ILE A 73 -11.96 -9.17 3.77
N LYS A 74 -12.86 -8.26 4.17
CA LYS A 74 -12.62 -6.82 4.04
C LYS A 74 -11.50 -6.36 4.98
N ARG A 75 -11.47 -6.84 6.22
CA ARG A 75 -10.40 -6.55 7.19
C ARG A 75 -9.05 -7.06 6.67
N LEU A 76 -8.97 -8.33 6.31
CA LEU A 76 -7.75 -8.97 5.81
C LEU A 76 -7.25 -8.33 4.52
N LYS A 77 -8.15 -7.90 3.62
CA LYS A 77 -7.73 -7.17 2.42
C LYS A 77 -7.12 -5.82 2.74
N LYS A 78 -7.66 -5.11 3.74
CA LYS A 78 -7.10 -3.84 4.19
C LYS A 78 -5.71 -4.05 4.81
N GLU A 79 -5.59 -5.01 5.71
CA GLU A 79 -4.32 -5.37 6.36
C GLU A 79 -3.27 -5.82 5.34
N ASN A 80 -3.64 -6.70 4.39
CA ASN A 80 -2.73 -7.11 3.32
C ASN A 80 -2.26 -5.93 2.45
N ALA A 81 -3.13 -4.96 2.17
CA ALA A 81 -2.75 -3.77 1.42
C ALA A 81 -1.75 -2.90 2.21
N GLU A 82 -1.96 -2.74 3.52
CA GLU A 82 -1.05 -2.02 4.40
C GLU A 82 0.31 -2.74 4.53
N LEU A 83 0.30 -4.05 4.73
CA LEU A 83 1.52 -4.87 4.80
C LEU A 83 2.31 -4.85 3.51
N ARG A 84 1.65 -4.95 2.35
CA ARG A 84 2.33 -4.84 1.05
C ARG A 84 3.01 -3.50 0.87
N ARG A 85 2.33 -2.40 1.22
CA ARG A 85 2.93 -1.07 1.18
C ARG A 85 4.13 -0.95 2.13
N ALA A 86 4.04 -1.51 3.33
CA ALA A 86 5.16 -1.52 4.27
C ALA A 86 6.35 -2.31 3.71
N ASN A 87 6.10 -3.48 3.10
CA ASN A 87 7.13 -4.29 2.47
C ASN A 87 7.80 -3.55 1.31
N GLU A 88 7.05 -2.87 0.45
CA GLU A 88 7.61 -2.06 -0.65
C GLU A 88 8.58 -0.98 -0.14
N ILE A 89 8.21 -0.30 0.96
CA ILE A 89 9.08 0.71 1.60
C ILE A 89 10.36 0.06 2.16
N LEU A 90 10.22 -1.09 2.81
CA LEU A 90 11.36 -1.80 3.39
C LEU A 90 12.30 -2.35 2.32
N GLU A 91 11.76 -2.85 1.21
CA GLU A 91 12.58 -3.32 0.07
C GLU A 91 13.39 -2.17 -0.53
N ALA A 92 12.76 -1.01 -0.76
CA ALA A 92 13.47 0.18 -1.24
C ALA A 92 14.57 0.61 -0.25
N ALA A 93 14.25 0.71 1.04
CA ALA A 93 15.22 1.08 2.07
C ALA A 93 16.38 0.08 2.18
N SER A 94 16.11 -1.22 2.00
CA SER A 94 17.14 -2.26 2.01
C SER A 94 18.09 -2.13 0.81
N ALA A 95 17.57 -1.77 -0.38
CA ALA A 95 18.38 -1.55 -1.57
C ALA A 95 19.30 -0.32 -1.38
N ASP A 96 18.77 0.78 -0.86
CA ASP A 96 19.55 1.98 -0.55
C ASP A 96 20.65 1.69 0.48
N ASN A 97 20.33 0.94 1.54
CA ASN A 97 21.30 0.53 2.55
C ASN A 97 22.43 -0.33 1.96
N ALA A 98 22.09 -1.29 1.09
CA ALA A 98 23.09 -2.13 0.42
C ALA A 98 24.03 -1.29 -0.47
N LEU A 99 23.49 -0.34 -1.22
CA LEU A 99 24.28 0.57 -2.05
C LEU A 99 25.23 1.41 -1.18
N MET A 100 24.72 1.97 -0.08
CA MET A 100 25.53 2.75 0.86
C MET A 100 26.66 1.92 1.48
N GLU A 101 26.40 0.67 1.86
CA GLU A 101 27.42 -0.25 2.38
C GLU A 101 28.52 -0.56 1.35
N CYS A 102 28.17 -0.64 0.05
CA CYS A 102 29.18 -0.77 -1.00
C CYS A 102 30.07 0.49 -1.11
N VAL A 103 29.47 1.67 -1.09
CA VAL A 103 30.19 2.96 -1.20
C VAL A 103 31.10 3.17 0.02
N ILE A 104 30.63 2.90 1.23
CA ILE A 104 31.47 3.03 2.44
C ILE A 104 32.60 1.99 2.45
N GLY A 105 32.37 0.78 1.92
CA GLY A 105 33.41 -0.23 1.75
C GLY A 105 34.52 0.23 0.80
N LEU A 106 34.14 0.86 -0.31
CA LEU A 106 35.06 1.45 -1.28
C LEU A 106 35.85 2.62 -0.65
N TYR A 107 35.16 3.55 0.01
CA TYR A 107 35.78 4.67 0.73
C TYR A 107 36.81 4.19 1.76
N LYS A 108 36.45 3.21 2.60
CA LYS A 108 37.38 2.64 3.59
C LYS A 108 38.59 2.01 2.91
N THR A 109 38.39 1.35 1.77
CA THR A 109 39.48 0.71 1.03
C THR A 109 40.43 1.74 0.44
N GLU A 110 39.91 2.70 -0.32
CA GLU A 110 40.73 3.64 -1.09
C GLU A 110 41.21 4.82 -0.24
N CYS A 111 40.33 5.45 0.52
CA CYS A 111 40.67 6.64 1.30
C CYS A 111 41.38 6.29 2.60
N ILE A 112 40.91 5.27 3.35
CA ILE A 112 41.43 5.00 4.70
C ILE A 112 42.58 3.99 4.70
N ARG A 113 42.46 2.90 3.92
CA ARG A 113 43.43 1.78 3.96
C ARG A 113 44.60 1.92 2.98
N THR A 114 44.50 2.79 1.96
CA THR A 114 45.62 3.05 1.04
C THR A 114 46.26 4.42 1.28
N THR A 115 47.37 4.67 0.59
CA THR A 115 48.09 5.95 0.64
C THR A 115 47.81 6.88 -0.54
N VAL A 116 46.77 6.58 -1.34
CA VAL A 116 46.42 7.37 -2.54
C VAL A 116 46.04 8.81 -2.17
N PHE A 117 45.32 8.98 -1.06
CA PHE A 117 44.85 10.30 -0.60
C PHE A 117 45.66 10.86 0.57
N GLN A 118 46.42 10.01 1.26
CA GLN A 118 47.27 10.40 2.38
C GLN A 118 48.56 9.57 2.42
N PRO A 119 49.76 10.16 2.24
CA PRO A 119 51.03 9.42 2.14
C PRO A 119 51.47 8.65 3.41
N GLY A 120 50.74 8.75 4.52
CA GLY A 120 51.08 8.15 5.80
C GLY A 120 49.86 7.98 6.72
N PRO A 121 50.06 7.53 7.98
CA PRO A 121 48.95 7.36 8.91
C PRO A 121 48.29 8.70 9.20
N TYR A 122 46.97 8.68 9.33
CA TYR A 122 46.19 9.83 9.79
C TYR A 122 46.54 10.16 11.25
N ARG A 123 46.97 11.39 11.50
CA ARG A 123 47.37 11.90 12.82
C ARG A 123 46.42 12.98 13.34
N THR A 124 45.69 13.64 12.45
CA THR A 124 44.76 14.71 12.82
C THR A 124 43.44 14.56 12.09
N LEU A 125 42.39 15.18 12.64
CA LEU A 125 41.08 15.22 11.98
C LEU A 125 41.16 15.93 10.62
N ALA A 126 41.92 17.04 10.54
CA ALA A 126 42.08 17.82 9.31
C ALA A 126 42.68 16.99 8.15
N GLU A 127 43.59 16.06 8.44
CA GLU A 127 44.13 15.13 7.44
C GLU A 127 43.05 14.19 6.91
N VAL A 128 42.17 13.69 7.78
CA VAL A 128 41.04 12.85 7.36
C VAL A 128 40.08 13.66 6.51
N GLU A 129 39.68 14.85 6.96
CA GLU A 129 38.76 15.73 6.23
C GLU A 129 39.28 16.07 4.83
N TYR A 130 40.57 16.41 4.72
CA TYR A 130 41.19 16.72 3.43
C TYR A 130 41.23 15.49 2.50
N ALA A 131 41.62 14.32 3.01
CA ALA A 131 41.61 13.09 2.24
C ALA A 131 40.19 12.69 1.79
N THR A 132 39.20 12.81 2.69
CA THR A 132 37.78 12.57 2.37
C THR A 132 37.30 13.51 1.28
N ALA A 133 37.59 14.81 1.37
CA ALA A 133 37.22 15.78 0.34
C ALA A 133 37.85 15.43 -1.01
N GLY A 134 39.12 15.04 -1.02
CA GLY A 134 39.80 14.56 -2.23
C GLY A 134 39.16 13.30 -2.82
N TRP A 135 38.76 12.35 -1.97
CA TRP A 135 38.07 11.14 -2.40
C TRP A 135 36.69 11.44 -3.00
N VAL A 136 35.89 12.29 -2.34
CA VAL A 136 34.55 12.69 -2.81
C VAL A 136 34.64 13.42 -4.15
N ASP A 137 35.59 14.36 -4.28
CA ASP A 137 35.82 15.05 -5.55
C ASP A 137 36.24 14.09 -6.67
N GLY A 138 37.19 13.18 -6.38
CA GLY A 138 37.62 12.16 -7.34
C GLY A 138 36.47 11.23 -7.76
N TYR A 139 35.65 10.80 -6.81
CA TYR A 139 34.50 9.93 -7.06
C TYR A 139 33.43 10.62 -7.92
N ASN A 140 33.06 11.88 -7.60
CA ASN A 140 31.97 12.55 -8.29
C ASN A 140 32.36 13.19 -9.63
N ASN A 141 33.58 13.72 -9.73
CA ASN A 141 33.97 14.55 -10.87
C ASN A 141 34.91 13.83 -11.86
N ARG A 142 35.51 12.69 -11.49
CA ARG A 142 36.55 12.03 -12.31
C ARG A 142 36.34 10.53 -12.53
N ARG A 143 35.72 9.82 -11.57
CA ARG A 143 35.51 8.38 -11.68
C ARG A 143 34.43 8.08 -12.71
N LEU A 144 34.74 7.20 -13.66
CA LEU A 144 33.78 6.72 -14.66
C LEU A 144 33.05 5.48 -14.14
N HIS A 145 31.73 5.45 -14.29
CA HIS A 145 30.89 4.33 -13.84
C HIS A 145 30.23 3.64 -15.03
N SER A 146 30.39 2.33 -15.15
CA SER A 146 29.76 1.55 -16.22
C SER A 146 28.23 1.58 -16.16
N SER A 147 27.65 1.72 -14.97
CA SER A 147 26.21 1.90 -14.78
C SER A 147 25.70 3.28 -15.21
N LEU A 148 26.60 4.26 -15.39
CA LEU A 148 26.30 5.63 -15.80
C LEU A 148 26.84 5.88 -17.21
N GLU A 149 26.74 4.90 -18.12
CA GLU A 149 27.21 5.06 -19.50
C GLU A 149 28.69 5.49 -19.63
N ILE A 150 29.54 5.11 -18.65
CA ILE A 150 30.96 5.47 -18.60
C ILE A 150 31.15 6.99 -18.42
N MET A 151 30.28 7.65 -17.65
CA MET A 151 30.43 9.05 -17.27
C MET A 151 30.62 9.23 -15.75
N PRO A 152 31.16 10.38 -15.30
CA PRO A 152 31.18 10.75 -13.89
C PRO A 152 29.79 11.02 -13.32
N PRO A 153 29.55 10.75 -12.01
CA PRO A 153 28.26 11.00 -11.37
C PRO A 153 27.72 12.42 -11.58
N VAL A 154 28.59 13.43 -11.50
CA VAL A 154 28.18 14.84 -11.67
C VAL A 154 27.62 15.11 -13.06
N GLU A 155 28.21 14.54 -14.11
CA GLU A 155 27.74 14.75 -15.48
C GLU A 155 26.40 14.03 -15.71
N TYR A 156 26.24 12.83 -15.14
CA TYR A 156 24.99 12.08 -15.22
C TYR A 156 23.85 12.84 -14.54
N GLU A 157 24.09 13.36 -13.34
CA GLU A 157 23.12 14.14 -12.59
C GLU A 157 22.72 15.43 -13.33
N GLN A 158 23.70 16.14 -13.91
CA GLN A 158 23.45 17.33 -14.72
C GLN A 158 22.59 17.01 -15.96
N ALA A 159 22.89 15.93 -16.67
CA ALA A 159 22.10 15.49 -17.83
C ALA A 159 20.66 15.14 -17.44
N HIS A 160 20.49 14.46 -16.30
CA HIS A 160 19.18 14.13 -15.75
C HIS A 160 18.35 15.38 -15.45
N TYR A 161 18.88 16.34 -14.68
CA TYR A 161 18.16 17.57 -14.37
C TYR A 161 17.92 18.45 -15.60
N ALA A 162 18.84 18.48 -16.56
CA ALA A 162 18.63 19.17 -17.82
C ALA A 162 17.46 18.57 -18.63
N SER A 163 17.23 17.26 -18.53
CA SER A 163 16.12 16.58 -19.21
C SER A 163 14.76 16.89 -18.58
N LEU A 164 14.69 17.00 -17.24
CA LEU A 164 13.48 17.34 -16.49
C LEU A 164 13.01 18.78 -16.74
N ASN A 165 13.95 19.69 -17.01
CA ASN A 165 13.68 21.11 -17.20
C ASN A 165 13.39 21.51 -18.68
N ARG A 166 13.29 20.55 -19.61
CA ARG A 166 12.84 20.87 -20.99
C ARG A 166 11.34 21.08 -21.01
N GLU A 167 10.90 22.32 -21.23
CA GLU A 167 9.49 22.57 -21.59
C GLU A 167 9.14 21.81 -22.88
N PRO A 168 7.93 21.23 -22.98
CA PRO A 168 7.49 20.59 -24.21
C PRO A 168 7.42 21.65 -25.32
N GLN A 169 8.22 21.47 -26.38
CA GLN A 169 8.14 22.31 -27.57
C GLN A 169 6.72 22.20 -28.14
N THR A 170 5.97 23.30 -28.08
CA THR A 170 4.68 23.43 -28.76
C THR A 170 4.97 23.48 -30.26
N VAL A 171 4.55 22.43 -30.98
CA VAL A 171 4.44 22.42 -32.45
C VAL A 171 3.13 23.10 -32.86
#